data_AF-A0A3D0NGP1-F1
#
_entry.id   AF-A0A3D0NGP1-F1
#
_cell.length_a   1.000
_cell.length_b   1.000
_cell.length_c   1.000
_cell.angle_alpha   90.00
_cell.angle_beta   90.00
_cell.angle_gamma   90.00
#
_symmetry.space_group_name_H-M   'P 1'
#
loop_
_entity.id
_entity.type
_entity.pdbx_description
1 polymer ?
#
loop_
_entity_poly.entity_id
_entity_poly.type
_entity_poly.pdbx_seq_one_letter_code
_entity_poly.pdbx_strand_id
1 'polypeptide(L)'
;MPIRRPSKSRTRQNLLIRRRNQWLRSNRQAATPLLIPEEESAKLARVEGILFLAKEPLPSRKIRELATLKDGREVRALIGKLNEQYDSRGQAFRIEQIAGGYRMLTK
;
A
#
# COMPACT_ATOMS: atom_id res chain seq x y z
N MET A 1 47.18 -2.95 -63.48
CA MET A 1 47.95 -3.16 -62.22
C MET A 1 47.07 -2.81 -61.02
N PRO A 2 47.22 -3.50 -59.86
CA PRO A 2 46.08 -4.04 -59.11
C PRO A 2 46.04 -3.65 -57.59
N ILE A 3 45.08 -4.27 -56.87
CA ILE A 3 45.03 -4.61 -55.43
C ILE A 3 44.75 -3.50 -54.39
N ARG A 4 43.60 -3.59 -53.69
CA ARG A 4 43.48 -4.01 -52.26
C ARG A 4 42.09 -3.74 -51.66
N ARG A 5 41.37 -4.82 -51.34
CA ARG A 5 40.69 -4.97 -50.03
C ARG A 5 41.74 -5.52 -49.03
N PRO A 6 41.53 -5.61 -47.71
CA PRO A 6 40.41 -5.17 -46.83
C PRO A 6 40.89 -4.40 -45.57
N SER A 7 40.01 -3.74 -44.79
CA SER A 7 40.32 -3.45 -43.37
C SER A 7 39.12 -3.09 -42.48
N LYS A 8 38.80 -4.04 -41.59
CA LYS A 8 38.56 -3.92 -40.14
C LYS A 8 37.38 -3.12 -39.55
N SER A 9 36.97 -3.66 -38.39
CA SER A 9 36.15 -3.09 -37.31
C SER A 9 34.64 -3.23 -37.53
N ARG A 10 33.96 -4.25 -36.99
CA ARG A 10 33.89 -4.67 -35.58
C ARG A 10 33.69 -3.44 -34.68
N THR A 11 32.51 -3.37 -34.08
CA THR A 11 32.19 -2.57 -32.87
C THR A 11 31.67 -1.15 -33.12
N ARG A 12 30.36 -1.00 -33.39
CA ARG A 12 29.53 0.10 -32.85
C ARG A 12 28.04 -0.23 -32.66
N GLN A 13 27.64 -1.50 -32.65
CA GLN A 13 26.22 -1.87 -32.51
C GLN A 13 25.71 -2.01 -31.07
N ASN A 14 26.44 -1.51 -30.06
CA ASN A 14 26.04 -1.58 -28.65
C ASN A 14 25.66 -0.24 -28.00
N LEU A 15 25.39 0.81 -28.80
CA LEU A 15 25.08 2.15 -28.27
C LEU A 15 23.59 2.54 -28.29
N LEU A 16 22.69 1.62 -28.67
CA LEU A 16 21.24 1.90 -28.66
C LEU A 16 20.51 1.28 -27.47
N ILE A 17 21.10 0.30 -26.78
CA ILE A 17 20.48 -0.35 -25.62
C ILE A 17 20.80 0.40 -24.31
N ARG A 18 21.89 1.18 -24.27
CA ARG A 18 22.33 1.87 -23.05
C ARG A 18 21.49 3.10 -22.66
N ARG A 19 20.83 3.79 -23.60
CA ARG A 19 20.04 5.01 -23.31
C ARG A 19 18.62 4.74 -22.84
N ARG A 20 18.03 3.58 -23.17
CA ARG A 20 16.60 3.30 -22.88
C ARG A 20 16.33 2.84 -21.45
N ASN A 21 17.36 2.41 -20.72
CA ASN A 21 17.21 1.92 -19.34
C ASN A 21 17.47 3.00 -18.28
N GLN A 22 17.85 4.22 -18.69
CA GLN A 22 18.07 5.33 -17.77
C GLN A 22 16.76 6.06 -17.43
N TRP A 23 15.85 6.19 -18.40
CA TRP A 23 14.54 6.86 -18.19
C TRP A 23 13.62 6.08 -17.23
N LEU A 24 13.66 4.74 -17.26
CA LEU A 24 12.85 3.89 -16.37
C LEU A 24 13.28 3.97 -14.88
N ARG A 25 14.50 4.42 -14.59
CA ARG A 25 14.98 4.64 -13.21
C ARG A 25 14.60 6.03 -12.70
N SER A 26 14.61 7.04 -13.57
CA SER A 26 14.26 8.42 -13.21
C SER A 26 12.74 8.63 -13.11
N ASN A 27 11.92 7.94 -13.90
CA ASN A 27 10.47 8.12 -13.87
C ASN A 27 9.76 7.38 -12.71
N ARG A 28 10.48 6.60 -11.91
CA ARG A 28 9.92 5.93 -10.71
C ARG A 28 9.81 6.87 -9.50
N GLN A 29 10.46 8.04 -9.55
CA GLN A 29 10.38 9.08 -8.52
C GLN A 29 9.30 10.14 -8.80
N ALA A 30 8.68 10.14 -9.99
CA ALA A 30 7.69 11.14 -10.40
C ALA A 30 6.24 10.77 -10.08
N ALA A 31 6.01 9.71 -9.32
CA ALA A 31 4.71 9.42 -8.74
C ALA A 31 4.95 9.15 -7.26
N THR A 32 4.91 10.18 -6.44
CA THR A 32 4.49 10.01 -5.05
C THR A 32 2.99 9.80 -5.17
N PRO A 33 2.44 8.58 -5.04
CA PRO A 33 1.01 8.47 -4.81
C PRO A 33 0.72 9.26 -3.54
N LEU A 34 -0.53 9.65 -3.33
CA LEU A 34 -1.00 10.17 -2.04
C LEU A 34 -0.90 9.04 -1.00
N LEU A 35 0.33 8.71 -0.59
CA LEU A 35 0.65 7.63 0.33
C LEU A 35 0.25 8.14 1.71
N ILE A 36 -0.75 7.49 2.27
CA ILE A 36 -0.94 7.45 3.72
C ILE A 36 0.46 7.20 4.32
N PRO A 37 0.93 8.01 5.28
CA PRO A 37 2.21 7.76 5.92
C PRO A 37 2.35 6.28 6.28
N GLU A 38 3.50 5.66 6.01
CA GLU A 38 3.76 4.22 6.25
C GLU A 38 3.27 3.76 7.63
N GLU A 39 3.48 4.60 8.64
CA GLU A 39 3.03 4.36 10.02
C GLU A 39 1.50 4.31 10.16
N GLU A 40 0.78 5.20 9.47
CA GLU A 40 -0.67 5.26 9.50
C GLU A 40 -1.28 4.10 8.71
N SER A 41 -0.70 3.74 7.57
CA SER A 41 -1.08 2.54 6.81
C SER A 41 -0.89 1.27 7.67
N ALA A 42 0.23 1.17 8.39
CA ALA A 42 0.48 0.06 9.31
C ALA A 42 -0.52 0.02 10.48
N LYS A 43 -0.96 1.18 11.00
CA LYS A 43 -2.00 1.26 12.04
C LYS A 43 -3.35 0.78 11.51
N LEU A 44 -3.75 1.21 10.30
CA LEU A 44 -4.97 0.75 9.64
C LEU A 44 -4.97 -0.77 9.47
N ALA A 45 -3.88 -1.32 8.91
CA ALA A 45 -3.74 -2.76 8.68
C ALA A 45 -3.81 -3.57 9.97
N ARG A 46 -3.22 -3.09 11.08
CA ARG A 46 -3.34 -3.75 12.39
C ARG A 46 -4.79 -3.76 12.89
N VAL A 47 -5.47 -2.61 12.87
CA VAL A 47 -6.87 -2.50 13.32
C VAL A 47 -7.76 -3.42 12.49
N GLU A 48 -7.61 -3.39 11.17
CA GLU A 48 -8.32 -4.26 10.23
C GLU A 48 -8.08 -5.73 10.55
N GLY A 49 -6.81 -6.16 10.62
CA GLY A 49 -6.47 -7.56 10.91
C GLY A 49 -6.99 -8.05 12.26
N ILE A 50 -6.91 -7.22 13.30
CA ILE A 50 -7.45 -7.52 14.63
C ILE A 50 -8.96 -7.76 14.56
N LEU A 51 -9.71 -6.86 13.92
CA LEU A 51 -11.17 -6.96 13.83
C LEU A 51 -11.63 -8.06 12.88
N PHE A 52 -10.84 -8.38 11.86
CA PHE A 52 -11.11 -9.46 10.92
C PHE A 52 -10.98 -10.84 11.61
N LEU A 53 -9.98 -10.99 12.48
CA LEU A 53 -9.76 -12.23 13.24
C LEU A 53 -10.65 -12.35 14.49
N ALA A 54 -11.29 -11.26 14.91
CA ALA A 54 -12.07 -11.22 16.14
C ALA A 54 -13.36 -12.05 16.01
N LYS A 55 -13.50 -13.06 16.87
CA LYS A 55 -14.73 -13.87 16.95
C LYS A 55 -15.84 -13.20 17.75
N GLU A 56 -15.56 -12.14 18.50
CA GLU A 56 -16.48 -11.41 19.40
C GLU A 56 -16.29 -9.89 19.27
N PRO A 57 -17.28 -9.06 19.63
CA PRO A 57 -17.11 -7.61 19.62
C PRO A 57 -15.95 -7.17 20.52
N LEU A 58 -14.98 -6.46 19.96
CA LEU A 58 -13.79 -6.03 20.71
C LEU A 58 -13.96 -4.61 21.29
N PRO A 59 -13.77 -4.40 22.60
CA PRO A 59 -13.84 -3.07 23.18
C PRO A 59 -12.70 -2.19 22.66
N SER A 60 -12.97 -0.89 22.51
CA SER A 60 -11.99 0.11 22.01
C SER A 60 -10.65 0.05 22.73
N ARG A 61 -10.67 -0.19 24.05
CA ARG A 61 -9.47 -0.34 24.88
C ARG A 61 -8.59 -1.50 24.40
N LYS A 62 -9.17 -2.65 24.06
CA LYS A 62 -8.43 -3.85 23.65
C LYS A 62 -7.85 -3.67 22.25
N ILE A 63 -8.61 -3.04 21.33
CA ILE A 63 -8.14 -2.71 19.98
C ILE A 63 -6.93 -1.77 20.07
N ARG A 64 -7.01 -0.73 20.91
CA ARG A 64 -5.91 0.20 21.15
C ARG A 64 -4.65 -0.51 21.63
N GLU A 65 -4.77 -1.42 22.59
CA GLU A 65 -3.64 -2.17 23.14
C GLU A 65 -3.01 -3.11 22.09
N LEU A 66 -3.83 -3.83 21.33
CA LEU A 66 -3.35 -4.78 20.32
C LEU A 66 -2.77 -4.10 19.07
N ALA A 67 -3.30 -2.94 18.68
CA ALA A 67 -2.82 -2.18 17.53
C ALA A 67 -1.72 -1.16 17.87
N THR A 68 -1.30 -1.08 19.14
CA THR A 68 -0.31 -0.10 19.64
C THR A 68 -0.71 1.34 19.30
N LEU A 69 -1.95 1.70 19.64
CA LEU A 69 -2.52 3.03 19.39
C LEU A 69 -2.45 3.90 20.65
N LYS A 70 -2.47 5.22 20.45
CA LYS A 70 -2.41 6.22 21.52
C LYS A 70 -3.62 6.15 22.43
N ASP A 71 -4.82 6.22 21.87
CA ASP A 71 -6.06 6.32 22.62
C ASP A 71 -7.27 5.74 21.87
N GLY A 72 -8.44 5.74 22.53
CA GLY A 72 -9.69 5.29 21.93
C GLY A 72 -10.27 6.25 20.90
N ARG A 73 -9.76 7.49 20.78
CA ARG A 73 -10.17 8.41 19.71
C ARG A 73 -9.48 8.00 18.40
N GLU A 74 -8.20 7.64 18.46
CA GLU A 74 -7.45 7.12 17.32
C GLU A 74 -8.10 5.83 16.77
N VAL A 75 -8.56 4.93 17.64
CA VAL A 75 -9.33 3.75 17.23
C VAL A 75 -10.56 4.13 16.39
N ARG A 76 -11.37 5.08 16.87
CA ARG A 76 -12.59 5.53 16.16
C ARG A 76 -12.26 6.17 14.82
N ALA A 77 -11.21 6.99 14.77
CA ALA A 77 -10.76 7.63 13.54
C ALA A 77 -10.30 6.61 12.49
N LEU A 78 -9.53 5.60 12.90
CA LEU A 78 -9.07 4.54 12.00
C LEU A 78 -10.23 3.66 11.50
N ILE A 79 -11.20 3.34 12.37
CA ILE A 79 -12.41 2.60 11.97
C ILE A 79 -13.23 3.39 10.95
N GLY A 80 -13.41 4.71 11.14
CA GLY A 80 -14.08 5.57 10.16
C GLY A 80 -13.38 5.51 8.79
N LYS A 81 -12.05 5.65 8.78
CA LYS A 81 -11.24 5.54 7.56
C LYS A 81 -11.34 4.17 6.89
N LEU A 82 -11.41 3.09 7.66
CA LEU A 82 -11.61 1.73 7.10
C LEU A 82 -12.98 1.61 6.44
N ASN A 83 -14.04 2.07 7.10
CA ASN A 83 -15.39 2.04 6.52
C ASN A 83 -15.49 2.90 5.24
N GLU A 84 -14.89 4.09 5.22
CA GLU A 84 -14.79 4.92 4.01
C GLU A 84 -14.06 4.18 2.86
N GLN A 85 -12.99 3.46 3.17
CA GLN A 85 -12.28 2.63 2.19
C GLN A 85 -13.12 1.45 1.71
N TYR A 86 -13.90 0.82 2.59
CA TYR A 86 -14.77 -0.29 2.23
C TYR A 86 -15.92 0.19 1.33
N ASP A 87 -16.51 1.33 1.65
CA ASP A 87 -17.58 1.94 0.87
C ASP A 87 -17.09 2.40 -0.51
N SER A 88 -15.95 3.09 -0.58
CA SER A 88 -15.36 3.52 -1.87
C SER A 88 -14.97 2.35 -2.79
N ARG A 89 -14.69 1.17 -2.22
CA ARG A 89 -14.38 -0.06 -2.97
C ARG A 89 -15.61 -0.95 -3.24
N GLY A 90 -16.79 -0.58 -2.76
CA GLY A 90 -18.01 -1.39 -2.91
C GLY A 90 -17.96 -2.72 -2.14
N GLN A 91 -17.25 -2.78 -1.02
CA GLN A 91 -17.15 -4.00 -0.22
C GLN A 91 -18.44 -4.30 0.54
N ALA A 92 -18.74 -5.59 0.68
CA ALA A 92 -19.96 -6.11 1.30
C ALA A 92 -19.89 -6.20 2.85
N PHE A 93 -18.87 -5.61 3.47
CA PHE A 93 -18.68 -5.62 4.91
C PHE A 93 -18.35 -4.23 5.45
N ARG A 94 -18.58 -4.06 6.75
CA ARG A 94 -18.43 -2.80 7.50
C ARG A 94 -18.10 -3.10 8.96
N ILE A 95 -17.40 -2.18 9.62
CA ILE A 95 -17.09 -2.26 11.05
C ILE A 95 -18.14 -1.46 11.82
N GLU A 96 -18.87 -2.13 12.72
CA GLU A 96 -19.93 -1.55 13.53
C GLU A 96 -19.64 -1.62 15.03
N GLN A 97 -20.25 -0.70 15.79
CA GLN A 97 -20.22 -0.73 17.25
C GLN A 97 -21.42 -1.50 17.81
N ILE A 98 -21.17 -2.59 18.55
CA ILE A 98 -22.19 -3.48 19.10
C ILE A 98 -21.83 -3.82 20.55
N ALA A 99 -22.79 -3.70 21.48
CA ALA A 99 -22.63 -4.04 22.90
C ALA A 99 -21.37 -3.41 23.56
N GLY A 100 -20.98 -2.21 23.14
CA GLY A 100 -19.79 -1.51 23.66
C GLY A 100 -18.45 -1.91 23.02
N GLY A 101 -18.45 -2.84 22.06
CA GLY A 101 -17.29 -3.23 21.26
C GLY A 101 -17.46 -2.94 19.77
N TYR A 102 -16.44 -3.25 18.98
CA TYR A 102 -16.44 -3.15 17.52
C TYR A 102 -16.33 -4.54 16.88
N ARG A 103 -17.03 -4.74 15.76
CA ARG A 103 -16.97 -5.99 14.99
C ARG A 103 -17.18 -5.71 13.51
N MET A 104 -16.58 -6.54 12.65
CA MET A 104 -16.97 -6.58 11.24
C MET A 104 -18.31 -7.32 11.08
N LEU A 105 -19.18 -6.77 10.25
CA LEU A 105 -20.44 -7.36 9.82
C LEU A 105 -20.54 -7.28 8.30
N THR A 106 -21.26 -8.21 7.71
CA THR A 106 -21.70 -8.10 6.31
C THR A 106 -22.90 -7.16 6.23
N LYS A 107 -22.99 -6.38 5.15
CA LYS A 107 -24.17 -5.57 4.82
C LYS A 107 -25.37 -6.46 4.49
#